data_AF-A0A0Q9WBY0-F1
#
_entry.id   AF-A0A0Q9WBY0-F1
#
_cell.length_a   1.000
_cell.length_b   1.000
_cell.length_c   1.000
_cell.angle_alpha   90.00
_cell.angle_beta   90.00
_cell.angle_gamma   90.00
#
_symmetry.space_group_name_H-M   'P 1'
#
loop_
_entity.id
_entity.type
_entity.pdbx_description
1 polymer ?
#
loop_
_entity_poly.entity_id
_entity_poly.type
_entity_poly.pdbx_seq_one_letter_code
_entity_poly.pdbx_strand_id
1 'polypeptide(L)'
;MKSGKLKRNFWLTAEIECMLNLINEVRLSQGSAHTATTHNTFTQIASKMKRHGFPNKSPTQVRRKWFQMKSAYLCYKKGNVDRLFLIPEKFRSVIAQFVENGSKTRRSSTTTQPTTERKLQPQLKPKSAVSTFLALLKQNNNLLNVEFNTLEASLLSYEQRCQAMRDYNIMKYMTS
;
A
#
# COMPACT_ATOMS: atom_id res chain seq x y z
N MET A 1 -16.76 -34.31 -3.74
CA MET A 1 -16.57 -32.85 -3.81
C MET A 1 -15.30 -32.57 -4.63
N LYS A 2 -15.43 -32.02 -5.85
CA LYS A 2 -14.27 -31.76 -6.71
C LYS A 2 -13.52 -30.54 -6.17
N SER A 3 -12.30 -30.75 -5.69
CA SER A 3 -11.36 -29.69 -5.28
C SER A 3 -11.28 -28.65 -6.39
N GLY A 4 -11.83 -27.46 -6.13
CA GLY A 4 -11.83 -26.36 -7.07
C GLY A 4 -10.39 -26.05 -7.44
N LYS A 5 -10.03 -26.23 -8.71
CA LYS A 5 -8.71 -25.84 -9.23
C LYS A 5 -8.56 -24.34 -9.02
N LEU A 6 -7.94 -23.93 -7.90
CA LEU A 6 -7.56 -22.55 -7.66
C LEU A 6 -6.80 -22.08 -8.91
N LYS A 7 -7.25 -20.94 -9.46
CA LYS A 7 -6.68 -20.32 -10.64
C LYS A 7 -5.15 -20.33 -10.51
N ARG A 8 -4.47 -21.10 -11.35
CA ARG A 8 -3.04 -21.47 -11.26
C ARG A 8 -2.05 -20.28 -11.14
N ASN A 9 -2.55 -19.07 -11.35
CA ASN A 9 -1.81 -17.80 -11.34
C ASN A 9 -2.30 -16.81 -10.28
N PHE A 10 -3.09 -17.25 -9.32
CA PHE A 10 -3.56 -16.39 -8.23
C PHE A 10 -2.42 -16.10 -7.25
N TRP A 11 -2.33 -14.84 -6.84
CA TRP A 11 -1.34 -14.35 -5.88
C TRP A 11 -2.05 -13.76 -4.69
N LEU A 12 -1.84 -14.35 -3.53
CA LEU A 12 -2.28 -13.79 -2.27
C LEU A 12 -1.40 -12.60 -1.89
N THR A 13 -1.99 -11.70 -1.11
CA THR A 13 -1.30 -10.55 -0.54
C THR A 13 -0.06 -10.97 0.25
N ALA A 14 -0.17 -12.01 1.10
CA ALA A 14 0.96 -12.54 1.87
C ALA A 14 2.07 -13.15 0.98
N GLU A 15 1.71 -13.78 -0.14
CA GLU A 15 2.68 -14.34 -1.09
C GLU A 15 3.51 -13.23 -1.77
N ILE A 16 2.85 -12.14 -2.16
CA ILE A 16 3.53 -10.99 -2.79
C ILE A 16 4.46 -10.32 -1.77
N GLU A 17 4.03 -10.18 -0.53
CA GLU A 17 4.82 -9.58 0.54
C GLU A 17 6.08 -10.40 0.86
N CYS A 18 5.92 -11.71 1.05
CA CYS A 18 7.04 -12.64 1.22
C CYS A 18 8.01 -12.55 0.04
N MET A 19 7.50 -12.57 -1.19
CA MET A 19 8.32 -12.44 -2.40
C MET A 19 9.14 -11.13 -2.40
N LEU A 20 8.52 -9.99 -2.11
CA LEU A 20 9.20 -8.69 -2.14
C LEU A 20 10.25 -8.57 -1.03
N ASN A 21 9.98 -9.09 0.16
CA ASN A 21 10.93 -9.12 1.26
C ASN A 21 12.16 -9.95 0.90
N LEU A 22 11.97 -11.12 0.31
CA LEU A 22 13.06 -11.99 -0.14
C LEU A 22 13.88 -11.36 -1.29
N ILE A 23 13.23 -10.66 -2.22
CA ILE A 23 13.93 -9.90 -3.27
C ILE A 23 14.79 -8.80 -2.64
N ASN A 24 14.28 -8.13 -1.60
CA ASN A 24 15.04 -7.10 -0.89
C ASN A 24 16.25 -7.69 -0.16
N GLU A 25 16.05 -8.81 0.53
CA GLU A 25 17.11 -9.55 1.22
C GLU A 25 18.23 -9.93 0.25
N VAL A 26 17.91 -10.54 -0.88
CA VAL A 26 18.91 -10.92 -1.89
C VAL A 26 19.64 -9.70 -2.44
N ARG A 27 18.94 -8.58 -2.67
CA ARG A 27 19.55 -7.33 -3.12
C ARG A 27 20.55 -6.77 -2.09
N LEU A 28 20.23 -6.85 -0.80
CA LEU A 28 21.13 -6.42 0.27
C LEU A 28 22.37 -7.32 0.34
N SER A 29 22.20 -8.64 0.22
CA SER A 29 23.31 -9.60 0.24
C SER A 29 24.22 -9.54 -0.98
N GLN A 30 23.70 -9.20 -2.17
CA GLN A 30 24.48 -9.14 -3.42
C GLN A 30 25.18 -7.80 -3.66
N GLY A 31 24.98 -6.81 -2.77
CA GLY A 31 25.55 -5.47 -2.91
C GLY A 31 24.96 -4.66 -4.07
N SER A 32 25.11 -3.33 -4.02
CA SER A 32 24.54 -2.41 -5.02
C SER A 32 25.12 -2.57 -6.44
N ALA A 33 26.18 -3.37 -6.61
CA ALA A 33 26.87 -3.58 -7.88
C ALA A 33 26.21 -4.64 -8.78
N HIS A 34 25.36 -5.52 -8.23
CA HIS A 34 24.68 -6.56 -9.00
C HIS A 34 23.19 -6.26 -9.18
N THR A 35 22.89 -5.41 -10.17
CA THR A 35 21.51 -5.09 -10.57
C THR A 35 20.83 -6.20 -11.40
N ALA A 36 21.55 -7.26 -11.74
CA ALA A 36 21.08 -8.34 -12.60
C ALA A 36 20.53 -9.52 -11.78
N THR A 37 19.22 -9.55 -11.56
CA THR A 37 18.53 -10.73 -11.01
C THR A 37 18.62 -11.89 -12.01
N THR A 38 19.53 -12.84 -11.77
CA THR A 38 19.74 -14.02 -12.61
C THR A 38 18.64 -15.07 -12.38
N HIS A 39 18.56 -16.10 -13.22
CA HIS A 39 17.64 -17.22 -12.99
C HIS A 39 17.87 -17.88 -11.62
N ASN A 40 19.15 -18.04 -11.22
CA ASN A 40 19.53 -18.63 -9.93
C ASN A 40 18.96 -17.83 -8.73
N THR A 41 18.97 -16.50 -8.80
CA THR A 41 18.34 -15.64 -7.78
C THR A 41 16.87 -16.01 -7.56
N PHE A 42 16.10 -16.19 -8.63
CA PHE A 42 14.68 -16.57 -8.51
C PHE A 42 14.48 -18.01 -8.05
N THR A 43 15.41 -18.91 -8.36
CA THR A 43 15.42 -20.27 -7.78
C THR A 43 15.59 -20.21 -6.26
N GLN A 44 16.55 -19.42 -5.76
CA GLN A 44 16.77 -19.25 -4.33
C GLN A 44 15.57 -18.62 -3.62
N ILE A 45 14.97 -17.59 -4.23
CA ILE A 45 13.77 -16.93 -3.71
C ILE A 45 12.61 -17.92 -3.64
N ALA A 46 12.33 -18.69 -4.70
CA ALA A 46 11.26 -19.68 -4.69
C ALA A 46 11.47 -20.76 -3.62
N SER A 47 12.70 -21.24 -3.45
CA SER A 47 13.06 -22.18 -2.38
C SER A 47 12.86 -21.58 -0.98
N LYS A 48 13.17 -20.29 -0.78
CA LYS A 48 12.85 -19.58 0.46
C LYS A 48 11.35 -19.40 0.66
N MET A 49 10.59 -19.03 -0.38
CA MET A 49 9.12 -18.93 -0.31
C MET A 49 8.48 -20.26 0.10
N LYS A 50 9.00 -21.40 -0.41
CA LYS A 50 8.55 -22.74 0.01
C LYS A 50 8.74 -22.97 1.50
N ARG A 51 9.87 -22.52 2.08
CA ARG A 51 10.15 -22.60 3.53
C ARG A 51 9.22 -21.70 4.35
N HIS A 52 8.79 -20.57 3.81
CA HIS A 52 7.81 -19.66 4.44
C HIS A 52 6.34 -20.12 4.30
N GLY A 53 6.08 -21.33 3.80
CA GLY A 53 4.72 -21.88 3.68
C GLY A 53 4.04 -21.62 2.33
N PHE A 54 4.77 -21.13 1.32
CA PHE A 54 4.25 -20.88 -0.03
C PHE A 54 4.86 -21.83 -1.08
N PRO A 55 4.53 -23.13 -1.10
CA PRO A 55 5.15 -24.12 -1.99
C PRO A 55 4.70 -24.01 -3.46
N ASN A 56 3.60 -23.32 -3.72
CA ASN A 56 2.93 -23.34 -5.03
C ASN A 56 3.50 -22.32 -6.04
N LYS A 57 4.60 -21.65 -5.72
CA LYS A 57 5.18 -20.59 -6.57
C LYS A 57 6.55 -21.02 -7.11
N SER A 58 6.58 -21.33 -8.41
CA SER A 58 7.80 -21.71 -9.10
C SER A 58 8.73 -20.50 -9.34
N PRO A 59 10.04 -20.72 -9.53
CA PRO A 59 11.00 -19.64 -9.85
C PRO A 59 10.54 -18.77 -11.02
N THR A 60 9.98 -19.38 -12.06
CA THR A 60 9.44 -18.69 -13.24
C THR A 60 8.24 -17.82 -12.91
N GLN A 61 7.32 -18.29 -12.05
CA GLN A 61 6.17 -17.51 -11.61
C GLN A 61 6.59 -16.31 -10.77
N VAL A 62 7.53 -16.50 -9.84
CA VAL A 62 8.12 -15.43 -9.02
C VAL A 62 8.76 -14.37 -9.92
N ARG A 63 9.61 -14.79 -10.85
CA ARG A 63 10.24 -13.90 -11.83
C ARG A 63 9.19 -13.11 -12.62
N ARG A 64 8.21 -13.80 -13.20
CA ARG A 64 7.15 -13.17 -14.00
C ARG A 64 6.35 -12.15 -13.19
N LYS A 65 5.98 -12.48 -11.95
CA LYS A 65 5.22 -11.58 -11.07
C LYS A 65 6.02 -10.34 -10.70
N TRP A 66 7.29 -10.51 -10.34
CA TRP A 66 8.20 -9.40 -10.08
C TRP A 66 8.30 -8.44 -11.28
N PHE A 67 8.57 -8.97 -12.48
CA PHE A 67 8.68 -8.14 -13.68
C PHE A 67 7.35 -7.53 -14.12
N GLN A 68 6.21 -8.17 -13.84
CA GLN A 68 4.89 -7.60 -14.06
C GLN A 68 4.71 -6.34 -13.20
N MET A 69 5.01 -6.42 -11.91
CA MET A 69 4.87 -5.28 -10.99
C MET A 69 5.89 -4.18 -11.29
N LYS A 70 7.15 -4.56 -11.56
CA LYS A 70 8.22 -3.62 -11.92
C LYS A 70 7.91 -2.86 -13.22
N SER A 71 7.46 -3.56 -14.27
CA SER A 71 7.13 -2.94 -15.56
C SER A 71 5.89 -2.06 -15.47
N ALA A 72 4.87 -2.47 -14.71
CA ALA A 72 3.69 -1.65 -14.44
C ALA A 72 4.09 -0.30 -13.80
N TYR A 73 4.99 -0.31 -12.81
CA TYR A 73 5.48 0.93 -12.18
C TYR A 73 6.31 1.78 -13.15
N LEU A 74 7.15 1.16 -13.99
CA LEU A 74 7.92 1.89 -15.00
C LEU A 74 7.02 2.55 -16.06
N CYS A 75 5.93 1.91 -16.47
CA CYS A 75 4.94 2.51 -17.37
C CYS A 75 4.21 3.67 -16.69
N TYR A 76 3.84 3.53 -15.41
CA TYR A 76 3.31 4.61 -14.59
C TYR A 76 4.25 5.83 -14.58
N LYS A 77 5.55 5.61 -14.35
CA LYS A 77 6.56 6.68 -14.36
C LYS A 77 6.67 7.38 -15.73
N LYS A 78 6.33 6.70 -16.82
CA LYS A 78 6.28 7.26 -18.19
C LYS A 78 4.96 7.99 -18.51
N GLY A 79 4.06 8.13 -17.54
CA GLY A 79 2.78 8.83 -17.70
C GLY A 79 1.57 7.91 -17.91
N ASN A 80 1.73 6.59 -17.92
CA ASN A 80 0.61 5.66 -18.05
C ASN A 80 0.02 5.29 -16.67
N VAL A 81 -0.91 6.11 -16.20
CA VAL A 81 -1.48 6.01 -14.84
C VAL A 81 -2.19 4.68 -14.59
N ASP A 82 -2.87 4.14 -15.61
CA ASP A 82 -3.68 2.92 -15.50
C ASP A 82 -2.86 1.69 -15.10
N ARG A 83 -1.58 1.66 -15.49
CA ARG A 83 -0.69 0.55 -15.15
C ARG A 83 -0.45 0.44 -13.65
N LEU A 84 -0.60 1.51 -12.88
CA LEU A 84 -0.43 1.50 -11.43
C LEU A 84 -1.49 0.64 -10.73
N PHE A 85 -2.68 0.45 -11.33
CA PHE A 85 -3.73 -0.42 -10.78
C PHE A 85 -3.39 -1.92 -10.87
N LEU A 86 -2.41 -2.31 -11.68
CA LEU A 86 -1.90 -3.70 -11.71
C LEU A 86 -1.05 -4.05 -10.48
N ILE A 87 -0.68 -3.05 -9.70
CA ILE A 87 0.08 -3.17 -8.45
C ILE A 87 -0.88 -2.89 -7.30
N PRO A 88 -1.12 -3.85 -6.39
CA PRO A 88 -1.90 -3.58 -5.19
C PRO A 88 -1.28 -2.42 -4.40
N GLU A 89 -2.13 -1.53 -3.89
CA GLU A 89 -1.73 -0.22 -3.36
C GLU A 89 -0.61 -0.29 -2.33
N LYS A 90 -0.72 -1.23 -1.37
CA LYS A 90 0.25 -1.41 -0.30
C LYS A 90 1.68 -1.74 -0.77
N PHE A 91 1.85 -2.22 -2.00
CA PHE A 91 3.17 -2.57 -2.55
C PHE A 91 3.78 -1.48 -3.43
N ARG A 92 3.05 -0.42 -3.75
CA ARG A 92 3.50 0.62 -4.69
C ARG A 92 4.78 1.32 -4.20
N SER A 93 4.84 1.67 -2.91
CA SER A 93 6.01 2.28 -2.29
C SER A 93 7.25 1.37 -2.33
N VAL A 94 7.07 0.09 -2.05
CA VAL A 94 8.15 -0.91 -2.10
C VAL A 94 8.72 -1.01 -3.52
N ILE A 95 7.86 -1.15 -4.54
CA ILE A 95 8.30 -1.20 -5.94
C ILE A 95 8.97 0.12 -6.36
N ALA A 96 8.46 1.26 -5.92
CA ALA A 96 9.07 2.57 -6.17
C ALA A 96 10.51 2.63 -5.67
N GLN A 97 10.75 2.24 -4.40
CA GLN A 97 12.09 2.16 -3.83
C GLN A 97 13.01 1.26 -4.65
N PHE A 98 12.51 0.11 -5.12
CA PHE A 98 13.29 -0.77 -5.97
C PHE A 98 13.72 -0.13 -7.29
N VAL A 99 12.80 0.55 -7.97
CA VAL A 99 13.04 1.18 -9.28
C VAL A 99 13.89 2.44 -9.14
N GLU A 100 13.64 3.25 -8.12
CA GLU A 100 14.26 4.57 -7.94
C GLU A 100 15.64 4.47 -7.31
N ASN A 101 15.85 3.56 -6.34
CA ASN A 101 17.18 3.36 -5.76
C ASN A 101 18.17 2.73 -6.76
N GLY A 102 17.70 2.13 -7.87
CA GLY A 102 18.56 1.72 -8.98
C GLY A 102 18.94 2.87 -9.94
N SER A 103 18.24 4.00 -9.86
CA SER A 103 18.48 5.19 -10.70
C SER A 103 19.30 6.29 -10.01
N LYS A 104 19.43 6.25 -8.67
CA LYS A 104 20.25 7.22 -7.91
C LYS A 104 21.75 7.08 -8.15
N THR A 105 22.23 5.94 -8.63
CA THR A 105 23.66 5.74 -8.96
C THR A 105 24.10 6.40 -10.26
N ARG A 106 23.22 7.10 -11.00
CA ARG A 106 23.58 7.80 -12.24
C ARG A 106 23.22 9.29 -12.30
N ARG A 107 22.95 9.94 -11.16
CA ARG A 107 23.01 11.41 -11.01
C ARG A 107 22.84 11.76 -9.54
N SER A 108 23.94 11.72 -8.81
CA SER A 108 24.09 12.55 -7.62
C SER A 108 24.03 14.01 -8.07
N SER A 109 22.98 14.71 -7.65
CA SER A 109 23.11 16.13 -7.34
C SER A 109 22.67 16.26 -5.89
N THR A 110 23.68 16.48 -5.07
CA THR A 110 23.65 17.01 -3.71
C THR A 110 22.63 18.13 -3.59
N THR A 111 21.87 18.16 -2.49
CA THR A 111 21.72 19.32 -1.58
C THR A 111 20.94 18.85 -0.34
N THR A 112 21.70 18.53 0.71
CA THR A 112 21.57 18.96 2.12
C THR A 112 20.15 19.09 2.74
N GLN A 113 19.86 18.22 3.70
CA GLN A 113 19.14 18.57 4.95
C GLN A 113 20.14 19.27 5.91
N PRO A 114 19.77 20.09 6.94
CA PRO A 114 18.70 19.80 7.91
C PRO A 114 17.95 20.98 8.60
N THR A 115 16.88 20.62 9.31
CA THR A 115 16.20 21.23 10.49
C THR A 115 15.91 22.75 10.57
N THR A 116 14.63 23.15 10.61
CA THR A 116 14.06 24.04 11.66
C THR A 116 12.53 24.06 11.63
N GLU A 117 11.92 24.02 12.81
CA GLU A 117 10.52 24.37 13.05
C GLU A 117 10.26 25.83 12.62
N ARG A 118 9.27 26.06 11.74
CA ARG A 118 8.54 27.34 11.74
C ARG A 118 7.17 27.20 11.10
N LYS A 119 6.17 27.31 11.96
CA LYS A 119 4.79 27.69 11.68
C LYS A 119 4.78 28.97 10.83
N LEU A 120 4.36 28.88 9.57
CA LEU A 120 3.69 29.95 8.83
C LEU A 120 3.10 29.34 7.55
N GLN A 121 1.79 29.50 7.38
CA GLN A 121 1.09 29.22 6.12
C GLN A 121 1.80 29.88 4.94
N PRO A 122 1.84 29.19 3.79
CA PRO A 122 1.69 29.89 2.53
C PRO A 122 0.51 29.32 1.75
N GLN A 123 -0.44 30.21 1.44
CA GLN A 123 -1.38 30.09 0.32
C GLN A 123 -0.59 29.77 -0.97
N LEU A 124 -0.48 28.49 -1.30
CA LEU A 124 0.15 28.02 -2.53
C LEU A 124 -0.92 27.93 -3.61
N LYS A 125 -1.00 28.95 -4.46
CA LYS A 125 -1.65 28.85 -5.78
C LYS A 125 -1.11 27.60 -6.49
N PRO A 126 -1.97 26.66 -6.93
CA PRO A 126 -1.50 25.40 -7.50
C PRO A 126 -0.84 25.65 -8.86
N LYS A 127 0.46 25.35 -8.98
CA LYS A 127 1.26 25.47 -10.21
C LYS A 127 1.09 24.30 -11.19
N SER A 128 0.27 23.29 -10.87
CA SER A 128 0.08 22.09 -11.69
C SER A 128 -1.29 21.45 -11.45
N ALA A 129 -1.93 20.92 -12.52
CA ALA A 129 -3.20 20.21 -12.43
C ALA A 129 -3.20 19.07 -11.38
N VAL A 130 -2.04 18.43 -11.19
CA VAL A 130 -1.85 17.38 -10.17
C VAL A 130 -1.95 17.96 -8.75
N SER A 131 -1.42 19.16 -8.53
CA SER A 131 -1.50 19.82 -7.21
C SER A 131 -2.92 20.22 -6.85
N THR A 132 -3.72 20.67 -7.83
CA THR A 132 -5.15 20.93 -7.65
C THR A 132 -5.92 19.66 -7.30
N PHE A 133 -5.65 18.57 -8.03
CA PHE A 133 -6.26 17.27 -7.75
C PHE A 133 -5.93 16.75 -6.35
N LEU A 134 -4.67 16.83 -5.93
CA LEU A 134 -4.25 16.44 -4.58
C LEU A 134 -4.89 17.31 -3.49
N ALA A 135 -5.06 18.61 -3.73
CA ALA A 135 -5.75 19.50 -2.81
C ALA A 135 -7.23 19.12 -2.67
N LEU A 136 -7.91 18.85 -3.79
CA LEU A 136 -9.31 18.39 -3.80
C LEU A 136 -9.48 17.04 -3.10
N LEU A 137 -8.57 16.08 -3.33
CA LEU A 137 -8.59 14.80 -2.62
C LEU A 137 -8.45 14.98 -1.10
N LYS A 138 -7.51 15.81 -0.66
CA LYS A 138 -7.33 16.11 0.77
C LYS A 138 -8.57 16.78 1.36
N GLN A 139 -9.17 17.73 0.64
CA GLN A 139 -10.39 18.40 1.07
C GLN A 139 -11.56 17.42 1.21
N ASN A 140 -11.77 16.55 0.21
CA ASN A 140 -12.84 15.54 0.26
C ASN A 140 -12.63 14.52 1.38
N ASN A 141 -11.40 14.04 1.59
CA ASN A 141 -11.10 13.13 2.69
C ASN A 141 -11.35 13.77 4.06
N ASN A 142 -11.02 15.05 4.21
CA ASN A 142 -11.33 15.79 5.44
C ASN A 142 -12.83 15.93 5.65
N LEU A 143 -13.60 16.24 4.60
CA LEU A 143 -15.05 16.35 4.68
C LEU A 143 -15.68 15.00 5.08
N LEU A 144 -15.25 13.89 4.45
CA LEU A 144 -15.73 12.55 4.80
C LEU A 144 -15.46 12.20 6.27
N ASN A 145 -14.28 12.55 6.79
CA ASN A 145 -13.97 12.32 8.21
C ASN A 145 -14.87 13.14 9.14
N VAL A 146 -15.18 14.39 8.79
CA VAL A 146 -16.07 15.25 9.59
C VAL A 146 -17.50 14.68 9.59
N GLU A 147 -18.02 14.30 8.42
CA GLU A 147 -19.35 13.67 8.29
C GLU A 147 -19.42 12.36 9.07
N PHE A 148 -18.37 11.54 8.98
CA PHE A 148 -18.27 10.28 9.72
C PHE A 148 -18.33 10.51 11.24
N ASN A 149 -17.53 11.43 11.77
CA ASN A 149 -17.54 11.75 13.21
C ASN A 149 -18.89 12.31 13.67
N THR A 150 -19.55 13.09 12.80
CA THR A 150 -20.88 13.65 13.09
C THR A 150 -21.94 12.55 13.15
N LEU A 151 -21.88 11.59 12.24
CA LEU A 151 -22.75 10.41 12.25
C LEU A 151 -22.52 9.55 13.49
N GLU A 152 -21.26 9.32 13.86
CA GLU A 152 -20.90 8.55 15.06
C GLU A 152 -21.46 9.20 16.33
N ALA A 153 -21.29 10.52 16.49
CA ALA A 153 -21.86 11.27 17.61
C ALA A 153 -23.39 11.22 17.64
N SER A 154 -24.03 11.31 16.47
CA SER A 154 -25.49 11.25 16.35
C SER A 154 -26.04 9.88 16.72
N LEU A 155 -25.35 8.80 16.32
CA LEU A 155 -25.69 7.43 16.66
C LEU A 155 -25.59 7.21 18.17
N LEU A 156 -24.49 7.65 18.79
CA LEU A 156 -24.30 7.55 20.24
C LEU A 156 -25.41 8.29 21.01
N SER A 157 -25.77 9.50 20.57
CA SER A 157 -26.88 10.27 21.15
C SER A 157 -28.23 9.56 21.02
N TYR A 158 -28.46 8.87 19.89
CA TYR A 158 -29.67 8.08 19.71
C TYR A 158 -29.71 6.86 20.64
N GLU A 159 -28.60 6.12 20.76
CA GLU A 159 -28.49 4.98 21.67
C GLU A 159 -28.75 5.38 23.12
N GLN A 160 -28.18 6.50 23.57
CA GLN A 160 -28.41 7.04 24.91
C GLN A 160 -29.89 7.37 25.15
N ARG A 161 -30.58 7.96 24.16
CA ARG A 161 -32.03 8.25 24.26
C ARG A 161 -32.86 6.97 24.36
N CYS A 162 -32.53 5.95 23.56
CA CYS A 162 -33.17 4.64 23.63
C CYS A 162 -32.95 3.99 25.00
N GLN A 163 -31.73 4.07 25.53
CA GLN A 163 -31.41 3.54 26.85
C GLN A 163 -32.21 4.24 27.95
N ALA A 164 -32.22 5.58 27.96
CA ALA A 164 -32.99 6.35 28.93
C ALA A 164 -34.49 6.01 28.90
N MET A 165 -35.05 5.77 27.71
CA MET A 165 -36.44 5.37 27.56
C MET A 165 -36.71 3.96 28.11
N ARG A 166 -35.78 3.01 27.90
CA ARG A 166 -35.85 1.68 28.50
C ARG A 166 -35.78 1.77 30.02
N ASP A 167 -34.83 2.53 30.56
CA ASP A 167 -34.64 2.68 32.00
C ASP A 167 -35.87 3.32 32.66
N TYR A 168 -36.44 4.35 32.03
CA TYR A 168 -37.69 4.96 32.48
C TYR A 168 -38.84 3.94 32.55
N ASN A 169 -39.02 3.13 31.52
CA ASN A 169 -40.08 2.11 31.48
C ASN A 169 -39.87 1.02 32.54
N ILE A 170 -38.62 0.59 32.76
CA ILE A 170 -38.28 -0.37 33.80
C ILE A 170 -38.59 0.20 35.18
N MET A 171 -38.14 1.41 35.48
CA MET A 171 -38.42 2.07 36.76
C MET A 171 -39.92 2.21 37.00
N LYS A 172 -40.66 2.69 36.01
CA LYS A 172 -42.13 2.83 36.09
C LYS A 172 -42.82 1.50 36.43
N TYR A 173 -42.37 0.39 35.84
CA TYR A 173 -42.92 -0.94 36.12
C TYR A 173 -42.55 -1.44 37.52
N MET A 174 -41.37 -1.11 38.03
CA MET A 174 -40.92 -1.51 39.37
C MET A 174 -41.56 -0.70 40.50
N THR A 175 -42.02 0.52 40.20
CA THR A 175 -42.66 1.43 41.19
C THR A 175 -44.19 1.46 41.09
N SER A 176 -44.79 0.72 40.15
CA SER A 176 -46.26 0.54 40.04
C SER A 176 -46.65 -0.80 40.66
#